data_AF-A0A963LVC1-F1
#
_entry.id   AF-A0A963LVC1-F1
#
_cell.length_a   1.000
_cell.length_b   1.000
_cell.length_c   1.000
_cell.angle_alpha   90.00
_cell.angle_beta   90.00
_cell.angle_gamma   90.00
#
_symmetry.space_group_name_H-M   'P 1'
#
loop_
_entity.id
_entity.type
_entity.pdbx_description
1 polymer ?
#
loop_
_entity_poly.entity_id
_entity_poly.type
_entity_poly.pdbx_seq_one_letter_code
_entity_poly.pdbx_strand_id
1 'polypeptide(L)'
;MRTPVTIWGRLSSINVRKVVWAAQEAGVAFERIDAGAAFGVVDTAAYRQLNPNGLIPTLQEGELTLWESNTIVRYLATRHPASGLMPADTRRRFLAEQWMDWQQTTINRTSFDAFIQLIRTPADKRQHALIEQSAARTAPLLDLLEAHLAQSAFLAGDDFSMADIPVGCEIHRWFGLPLEHPPRQHLQRWYAAVQARPASRGVLDQELS
;
A
#
# COMPACT_ATOMS: atom_id res chain seq x y z
N MET A 1 -30.31 0.99 2.70
CA MET A 1 -29.33 -0.11 2.79
C MET A 1 -28.00 0.42 2.27
N ARG A 2 -26.87 0.14 2.92
CA ARG A 2 -25.56 0.53 2.38
C ARG A 2 -25.26 -0.35 1.17
N THR A 3 -24.79 0.25 0.08
CA THR A 3 -24.41 -0.47 -1.13
C THR A 3 -23.24 -1.40 -0.81
N PRO A 4 -23.28 -2.69 -1.22
CA PRO A 4 -22.18 -3.61 -0.95
C PRO A 4 -20.92 -3.15 -1.69
N VAL A 5 -19.78 -3.22 -1.01
CA VAL A 5 -18.46 -2.93 -1.58
C VAL A 5 -17.78 -4.26 -1.96
N THR A 6 -17.31 -4.36 -3.19
CA THR A 6 -16.54 -5.51 -3.67
C THR A 6 -15.13 -5.07 -4.02
N ILE A 7 -14.12 -5.78 -3.51
CA ILE A 7 -12.71 -5.55 -3.81
C ILE A 7 -12.16 -6.76 -4.57
N TRP A 8 -11.82 -6.57 -5.84
CA TRP A 8 -11.18 -7.58 -6.67
C TRP A 8 -9.67 -7.55 -6.49
N GLY A 9 -9.10 -8.68 -6.06
CA GLY A 9 -7.66 -8.90 -6.03
C GLY A 9 -7.20 -9.76 -4.87
N ARG A 10 -6.11 -10.49 -5.13
CA ARG A 10 -5.41 -11.30 -4.12
C ARG A 10 -4.71 -10.44 -3.06
N LEU A 11 -4.75 -10.88 -1.81
CA LEU A 11 -4.17 -10.17 -0.66
C LEU A 11 -2.62 -10.17 -0.64
N SER A 12 -1.98 -11.01 -1.46
CA SER A 12 -0.52 -10.94 -1.69
C SER A 12 -0.08 -9.75 -2.54
N SER A 13 -1.01 -8.94 -3.07
CA SER A 13 -0.70 -7.71 -3.79
C SER A 13 -0.64 -6.54 -2.82
N ILE A 14 0.48 -5.79 -2.79
CA ILE A 14 0.56 -4.56 -1.99
C ILE A 14 -0.58 -3.59 -2.32
N ASN A 15 -0.95 -3.49 -3.59
CA ASN A 15 -1.94 -2.52 -4.02
C ASN A 15 -3.34 -2.92 -3.53
N VAL A 16 -3.62 -4.22 -3.41
CA VAL A 16 -4.85 -4.73 -2.78
C VAL A 16 -4.79 -4.52 -1.26
N ARG A 17 -3.64 -4.78 -0.62
CA ARG A 17 -3.42 -4.54 0.82
C ARG A 17 -3.78 -3.11 1.22
N LYS A 18 -3.39 -2.11 0.42
CA LYS A 18 -3.76 -0.70 0.62
C LYS A 18 -5.28 -0.50 0.71
N VAL A 19 -6.01 -1.05 -0.26
CA VAL A 19 -7.47 -0.86 -0.37
C VAL A 19 -8.21 -1.60 0.72
N VAL A 20 -7.81 -2.84 1.01
CA VAL A 20 -8.37 -3.65 2.09
C VAL A 20 -8.17 -2.94 3.44
N TRP A 21 -6.95 -2.46 3.71
CA TRP A 21 -6.67 -1.75 4.96
C TRP A 21 -7.43 -0.43 5.06
N ALA A 22 -7.51 0.36 3.98
CA ALA A 22 -8.33 1.57 3.97
C ALA A 22 -9.81 1.29 4.24
N ALA A 23 -10.36 0.20 3.69
CA ALA A 23 -11.74 -0.21 3.95
C ALA A 23 -11.94 -0.63 5.41
N GLN A 24 -10.97 -1.34 6.00
CA GLN A 24 -10.98 -1.73 7.42
C GLN A 24 -10.91 -0.49 8.34
N GLU A 25 -9.99 0.44 8.09
CA GLU A 25 -9.89 1.72 8.83
C GLU A 25 -11.17 2.56 8.71
N ALA A 26 -11.81 2.53 7.53
CA ALA A 26 -13.06 3.24 7.28
C ALA A 26 -14.30 2.57 7.87
N GLY A 27 -14.18 1.37 8.47
CA GLY A 27 -15.31 0.61 8.99
C GLY A 27 -16.29 0.17 7.90
N VAL A 28 -15.79 -0.06 6.68
CA VAL A 28 -16.57 -0.48 5.52
C VAL A 28 -16.62 -1.99 5.47
N ALA A 29 -17.84 -2.55 5.45
CA ALA A 29 -18.02 -3.96 5.14
C ALA A 29 -17.80 -4.18 3.63
N PHE A 30 -16.96 -5.14 3.27
CA PHE A 30 -16.67 -5.47 1.89
C PHE A 30 -16.58 -6.99 1.68
N GLU A 31 -16.85 -7.42 0.45
CA GLU A 31 -16.49 -8.74 -0.06
C GLU A 31 -15.19 -8.63 -0.87
N ARG A 32 -14.24 -9.53 -0.64
CA ARG A 32 -13.00 -9.59 -1.43
C ARG A 32 -13.03 -10.82 -2.32
N ILE A 33 -12.90 -10.61 -3.62
CA ILE A 33 -12.87 -11.68 -4.63
C ILE A 33 -11.42 -11.84 -5.12
N ASP A 34 -10.90 -13.07 -5.07
CA ASP A 34 -9.55 -13.36 -5.55
C ASP A 34 -9.44 -13.16 -7.07
N ALA A 35 -8.43 -12.38 -7.48
CA ALA A 35 -8.12 -12.09 -8.88
C ALA A 35 -6.62 -11.82 -9.04
N GLY A 36 -6.10 -12.09 -10.23
CA GLY A 36 -4.72 -11.82 -10.64
C GLY A 36 -3.72 -12.92 -10.26
N ALA A 37 -2.63 -13.01 -11.03
CA ALA A 37 -1.63 -14.09 -10.96
C ALA A 37 -2.31 -15.48 -11.04
N ALA A 38 -2.03 -16.39 -10.10
CA ALA A 38 -2.56 -17.76 -10.09
C ALA A 38 -4.10 -17.85 -10.10
N PHE A 39 -4.81 -16.80 -9.66
CA PHE A 39 -6.27 -16.75 -9.69
C PHE A 39 -6.86 -16.34 -11.05
N GLY A 40 -6.04 -15.84 -11.99
CA GLY A 40 -6.49 -15.45 -13.32
C GLY A 40 -7.49 -14.29 -13.31
N VAL A 41 -8.53 -14.41 -14.15
CA VAL A 41 -9.66 -13.47 -14.35
C VAL A 41 -9.30 -12.13 -15.01
N VAL A 42 -8.14 -11.55 -14.70
CA VAL A 42 -7.79 -10.18 -15.10
C VAL A 42 -7.70 -9.94 -16.62
N ASP A 43 -7.48 -11.00 -17.39
CA ASP A 43 -7.42 -10.94 -18.85
C ASP A 43 -8.75 -11.24 -19.55
N THR A 44 -9.78 -11.66 -18.81
CA THR A 44 -11.09 -11.95 -19.38
C THR A 44 -11.76 -10.67 -19.90
N ALA A 45 -12.57 -10.79 -20.95
CA ALA A 45 -13.33 -9.65 -21.47
C ALA A 45 -14.23 -9.01 -20.39
N ALA A 46 -14.81 -9.82 -19.52
CA ALA A 46 -15.64 -9.36 -18.40
C ALA A 46 -14.84 -8.50 -17.40
N TYR A 47 -13.64 -8.96 -16.98
CA TYR A 47 -12.83 -8.15 -16.07
C TYR A 47 -12.28 -6.89 -16.73
N ARG A 48 -11.93 -6.95 -18.03
CA ARG A 48 -11.44 -5.79 -18.77
C ARG A 48 -12.49 -4.69 -18.95
N GLN A 49 -13.78 -5.02 -18.85
CA GLN A 49 -14.85 -4.01 -18.75
C GLN A 49 -14.83 -3.26 -17.41
N LEU A 50 -14.34 -3.90 -16.33
CA LEU A 50 -14.19 -3.28 -15.02
C LEU A 50 -12.89 -2.48 -14.91
N ASN A 51 -11.78 -3.07 -15.35
CA ASN A 51 -10.47 -2.43 -15.38
C ASN A 51 -9.75 -2.75 -16.70
N PRO A 52 -9.66 -1.79 -17.64
CA PRO A 52 -9.07 -2.03 -18.95
C PRO A 52 -7.57 -2.34 -18.89
N ASN A 53 -6.89 -1.97 -17.79
CA ASN A 53 -5.48 -2.30 -17.58
C ASN A 53 -5.25 -3.79 -17.30
N GLY A 54 -6.29 -4.55 -16.93
CA GLY A 54 -6.14 -5.95 -16.50
C GLY A 54 -5.30 -6.09 -15.22
N LEU A 55 -5.42 -5.13 -14.30
CA LEU A 55 -4.66 -5.08 -13.04
C LEU A 55 -5.60 -5.10 -11.83
N ILE A 56 -5.03 -5.37 -10.66
CA ILE A 56 -5.70 -5.34 -9.36
C ILE A 56 -5.03 -4.29 -8.45
N PRO A 57 -5.76 -3.66 -7.52
CA PRO A 57 -7.17 -3.86 -7.18
C PRO A 57 -8.16 -3.17 -8.15
N THR A 58 -9.40 -3.67 -8.14
CA THR A 58 -10.57 -2.96 -8.65
C THR A 58 -11.64 -2.95 -7.56
N LEU A 59 -12.23 -1.79 -7.26
CA LEU A 59 -13.33 -1.63 -6.32
C LEU A 59 -14.64 -1.42 -7.07
N GLN A 60 -15.71 -2.05 -6.61
CA GLN A 60 -17.08 -1.78 -7.06
C GLN A 60 -17.95 -1.37 -5.87
N GLU A 61 -18.74 -0.31 -6.03
CA GLU A 61 -19.76 0.12 -5.07
C GLU A 61 -20.96 0.66 -5.86
N GLY A 62 -21.97 -0.18 -6.06
CA GLY A 62 -23.14 0.15 -6.86
C GLY A 62 -22.77 0.30 -8.33
N GLU A 63 -23.08 1.46 -8.93
CA GLU A 63 -22.72 1.76 -10.32
C GLU A 63 -21.26 2.24 -10.48
N LEU A 64 -20.58 2.54 -9.36
CA LEU A 64 -19.20 3.01 -9.40
C LEU A 64 -18.24 1.81 -9.50
N THR A 65 -17.35 1.86 -10.48
CA THR A 65 -16.18 0.98 -10.58
C THR A 65 -14.92 1.83 -10.62
N LEU A 66 -13.97 1.56 -9.72
CA LEU A 66 -12.70 2.27 -9.59
C LEU A 66 -11.51 1.31 -9.65
N TRP A 67 -10.47 1.72 -10.35
CA TRP A 67 -9.12 1.15 -10.32
C TRP A 67 -8.12 2.27 -9.95
N GLU A 68 -6.83 1.94 -9.84
CA GLU A 68 -5.79 2.71 -9.13
C GLU A 68 -5.91 2.65 -7.61
N SER A 69 -5.00 1.90 -6.97
CA SER A 69 -5.07 1.65 -5.51
C SER A 69 -5.05 2.93 -4.66
N ASN A 70 -4.19 3.91 -4.97
CA ASN A 70 -4.15 5.16 -4.22
C ASN A 70 -5.42 6.00 -4.42
N THR A 71 -6.01 5.98 -5.63
CA THR A 71 -7.31 6.60 -5.90
C THR A 71 -8.41 5.96 -5.09
N ILE A 72 -8.44 4.62 -5.01
CA ILE A 72 -9.42 3.90 -4.19
C ILE A 72 -9.25 4.23 -2.70
N VAL A 73 -8.02 4.33 -2.19
CA VAL A 73 -7.78 4.76 -0.79
C VAL A 73 -8.33 6.17 -0.55
N ARG A 74 -8.07 7.14 -1.46
CA ARG A 74 -8.63 8.49 -1.37
C ARG A 74 -10.16 8.49 -1.42
N TYR A 75 -10.75 7.65 -2.26
CA TYR A 75 -12.20 7.48 -2.36
C TYR A 75 -12.79 7.03 -1.02
N LEU A 76 -12.27 5.95 -0.44
CA LEU A 76 -12.73 5.43 0.84
C LEU A 76 -12.55 6.46 1.97
N ALA A 77 -11.40 7.13 2.03
CA ALA A 77 -11.16 8.20 3.01
C ALA A 77 -12.15 9.37 2.87
N THR A 78 -12.45 9.78 1.63
CA THR A 78 -13.41 10.86 1.34
C THR A 78 -14.84 10.45 1.67
N ARG A 79 -15.21 9.21 1.36
CA ARG A 79 -16.60 8.74 1.50
C ARG A 79 -16.97 8.40 2.94
N HIS A 80 -15.96 8.16 3.77
CA HIS A 80 -16.09 7.84 5.20
C HIS A 80 -15.29 8.85 6.05
N PRO A 81 -15.71 10.12 6.13
CA PRO A 81 -14.96 11.16 6.85
C PRO A 81 -14.82 10.86 8.36
N ALA A 82 -15.75 10.08 8.94
CA ALA A 82 -15.67 9.63 10.33
C ALA A 82 -14.46 8.73 10.63
N SER A 83 -13.80 8.18 9.59
CA SER A 83 -12.56 7.41 9.74
C SER A 83 -11.35 8.27 10.12
N GLY A 84 -11.39 9.59 9.88
CA GLY A 84 -10.25 10.48 10.07
C GLY A 84 -9.12 10.32 9.05
N LEU A 85 -9.25 9.40 8.08
CA LEU A 85 -8.20 9.14 7.08
C LEU A 85 -7.91 10.33 6.17
N MET A 86 -8.94 11.13 5.86
CA MET A 86 -8.81 12.34 5.04
C MET A 86 -8.63 13.55 5.96
N PRO A 87 -7.46 14.23 5.95
CA PRO A 87 -7.28 15.45 6.72
C PRO A 87 -8.29 16.52 6.29
N ALA A 88 -8.94 17.16 7.28
CA ALA A 88 -9.86 18.27 7.02
C ALA A 88 -9.13 19.56 6.61
N ASP A 89 -7.91 19.76 7.13
CA ASP A 89 -7.05 20.88 6.71
C ASP A 89 -6.52 20.63 5.30
N THR A 90 -6.79 21.58 4.40
CA THR A 90 -6.41 21.51 2.99
C THR A 90 -4.90 21.31 2.81
N ARG A 91 -4.08 21.97 3.63
CA ARG A 91 -2.62 21.85 3.52
C ARG A 91 -2.18 20.43 3.91
N ARG A 92 -2.61 19.91 5.06
CA ARG A 92 -2.33 18.53 5.50
C ARG A 92 -2.84 17.50 4.50
N ARG A 93 -3.99 17.72 3.88
CA ARG A 93 -4.51 16.86 2.81
C ARG A 93 -3.55 16.78 1.63
N PHE A 94 -3.09 17.90 1.08
CA PHE A 94 -2.16 17.87 -0.05
C PHE A 94 -0.78 17.30 0.31
N LEU A 95 -0.32 17.49 1.55
CA LEU A 95 0.87 16.80 2.06
C LEU A 95 0.65 15.27 2.12
N ALA A 96 -0.54 14.82 2.56
CA ALA A 96 -0.88 13.40 2.53
C ALA A 96 -0.88 12.86 1.09
N GLU A 97 -1.52 13.56 0.15
CA GLU A 97 -1.55 13.17 -1.27
C GLU A 97 -0.15 13.09 -1.88
N GLN A 98 0.75 14.02 -1.54
CA GLN A 98 2.15 14.01 -1.96
C GLN A 98 2.86 12.71 -1.56
N TRP A 99 2.70 12.24 -0.33
CA TRP A 99 3.31 10.98 0.13
C TRP A 99 2.72 9.75 -0.55
N MET A 100 1.42 9.76 -0.85
CA MET A 100 0.80 8.68 -1.62
C MET A 100 1.40 8.59 -3.02
N ASP A 101 1.54 9.73 -3.71
CA ASP A 101 2.10 9.77 -5.06
C ASP A 101 3.60 9.44 -5.06
N TRP A 102 4.34 9.94 -4.07
CA TRP A 102 5.74 9.58 -3.87
C TRP A 102 5.89 8.07 -3.63
N GLN A 103 5.00 7.45 -2.85
CA GLN A 103 5.00 6.00 -2.67
C GLN A 103 4.90 5.27 -4.00
N GLN A 104 3.91 5.62 -4.82
CA GLN A 104 3.62 4.93 -6.08
C GLN A 104 4.68 5.17 -7.15
N THR A 105 5.22 6.39 -7.23
CA THR A 105 6.09 6.82 -8.34
C THR A 105 7.58 6.72 -8.02
N THR A 106 7.94 6.66 -6.74
CA THR A 106 9.34 6.71 -6.28
C THR A 106 9.72 5.45 -5.52
N ILE A 107 9.41 5.33 -4.22
CA ILE A 107 9.94 4.23 -3.40
C ILE A 107 9.45 2.85 -3.86
N ASN A 108 8.21 2.72 -4.35
CA ASN A 108 7.74 1.44 -4.90
C ASN A 108 8.55 0.99 -6.12
N ARG A 109 9.02 1.93 -6.94
CA ARG A 109 9.84 1.61 -8.12
C ARG A 109 11.26 1.20 -7.73
N THR A 110 11.84 1.82 -6.71
CA THR A 110 13.22 1.51 -6.30
C THR A 110 13.31 0.18 -5.54
N SER A 111 12.30 -0.17 -4.75
CA SER A 111 12.25 -1.39 -3.94
C SER A 111 11.82 -2.64 -4.73
N PHE A 112 11.20 -2.44 -5.90
CA PHE A 112 10.55 -3.50 -6.67
C PHE A 112 11.48 -4.66 -7.03
N ASP A 113 12.67 -4.36 -7.54
CA ASP A 113 13.60 -5.39 -8.02
C ASP A 113 14.07 -6.29 -6.86
N ALA A 114 14.41 -5.74 -5.69
CA ALA A 114 14.75 -6.55 -4.52
C ALA A 114 13.60 -7.47 -4.12
N PHE A 115 12.36 -6.97 -4.12
CA PHE A 115 11.19 -7.80 -3.83
C PHE A 115 11.01 -8.94 -4.85
N ILE A 116 11.11 -8.65 -6.16
CA ILE A 116 10.98 -9.68 -7.20
C ILE A 116 12.09 -10.72 -7.07
N GLN A 117 13.33 -10.30 -6.87
CA GLN A 117 14.47 -11.21 -6.79
C GLN A 117 14.43 -12.07 -5.53
N LEU A 118 14.08 -11.49 -4.38
CA LEU A 118 14.15 -12.21 -3.10
C LEU A 118 12.91 -13.05 -2.81
N ILE A 119 11.73 -12.60 -3.24
CA ILE A 119 10.44 -13.24 -2.91
C ILE A 119 9.87 -14.03 -4.09
N ARG A 120 10.00 -13.52 -5.32
CA ARG A 120 9.33 -14.11 -6.51
C ARG A 120 10.24 -14.89 -7.45
N THR A 121 11.55 -14.81 -7.26
CA THR A 121 12.55 -15.47 -8.11
C THR A 121 13.20 -16.63 -7.36
N PRO A 122 13.21 -17.86 -7.91
CA PRO A 122 13.92 -19.00 -7.34
C PRO A 122 15.38 -18.68 -7.06
N ALA A 123 15.93 -19.21 -5.96
CA ALA A 123 17.25 -18.84 -5.45
C ALA A 123 18.39 -18.99 -6.49
N ASP A 124 18.33 -20.05 -7.30
CA ASP A 124 19.28 -20.36 -8.38
C ASP A 124 19.17 -19.43 -9.59
N LYS A 125 18.11 -18.63 -9.70
CA LYS A 125 17.85 -17.69 -10.80
C LYS A 125 17.98 -16.22 -10.39
N ARG A 126 18.32 -15.95 -9.13
CA ARG A 126 18.43 -14.58 -8.61
C ARG A 126 19.60 -13.85 -9.24
N GLN A 127 19.37 -12.59 -9.56
CA GLN A 127 20.39 -11.66 -10.04
C GLN A 127 20.78 -10.73 -8.90
N HIS A 128 21.90 -11.04 -8.24
CA HIS A 128 22.37 -10.30 -7.06
C HIS A 128 22.60 -8.80 -7.34
N ALA A 129 23.09 -8.45 -8.53
CA ALA A 129 23.27 -7.06 -8.94
C ALA A 129 21.96 -6.23 -8.92
N LEU A 130 20.81 -6.84 -9.26
CA LEU A 130 19.51 -6.16 -9.20
C LEU A 130 19.05 -5.93 -7.75
N ILE A 131 19.35 -6.87 -6.86
CA ILE A 131 19.06 -6.75 -5.42
C ILE A 131 19.89 -5.60 -4.83
N GLU A 132 21.19 -5.58 -5.09
CA GLU A 132 22.11 -4.56 -4.61
C GLU A 132 21.74 -3.17 -5.14
N GLN A 133 21.43 -3.05 -6.44
CA GLN A 133 20.99 -1.79 -7.03
C GLN A 133 19.66 -1.30 -6.43
N SER A 134 18.70 -2.20 -6.21
CA SER A 134 17.43 -1.88 -5.56
C SER A 134 17.63 -1.38 -4.14
N ALA A 135 18.50 -2.04 -3.36
CA ALA A 135 18.85 -1.62 -2.02
C ALA A 135 19.56 -0.26 -1.99
N ALA A 136 20.54 -0.06 -2.86
CA ALA A 136 21.27 1.21 -2.97
C ALA A 136 20.35 2.38 -3.35
N ARG A 137 19.37 2.17 -4.25
CA ARG A 137 18.39 3.20 -4.65
C ARG A 137 17.33 3.45 -3.57
N THR A 138 16.99 2.44 -2.78
CA THR A 138 15.95 2.56 -1.74
C THR A 138 16.49 3.16 -0.45
N ALA A 139 17.75 2.88 -0.09
CA ALA A 139 18.39 3.40 1.12
C ALA A 139 18.24 4.93 1.33
N PRO A 140 18.57 5.82 0.37
CA PRO A 140 18.42 7.26 0.57
C PRO A 140 16.95 7.70 0.71
N LEU A 141 15.99 6.93 0.18
CA LEU A 141 14.56 7.21 0.36
C LEU A 141 14.06 6.84 1.75
N LEU A 142 14.66 5.80 2.36
CA LEU A 142 14.41 5.47 3.77
C LEU A 142 15.03 6.53 4.69
N ASP A 143 16.19 7.09 4.33
CA ASP A 143 16.81 8.20 5.08
C ASP A 143 15.96 9.47 4.98
N LEU A 144 15.33 9.72 3.82
CA LEU A 144 14.36 10.79 3.65
C LEU A 144 13.15 10.60 4.58
N LEU A 145 12.59 9.38 4.65
CA LEU A 145 11.50 9.08 5.58
C LEU A 145 11.94 9.24 7.04
N GLU A 146 13.13 8.79 7.41
CA GLU A 146 13.70 8.96 8.75
C GLU A 146 13.77 10.44 9.14
N ALA A 147 14.31 11.29 8.26
CA ALA A 147 14.42 12.73 8.50
C ALA A 147 13.06 13.44 8.60
N HIS A 148 12.08 13.01 7.80
CA HIS A 148 10.71 13.51 7.88
C HIS A 148 10.04 13.10 9.20
N LEU A 149 10.13 11.81 9.55
CA LEU A 149 9.52 11.23 10.75
C LEU A 149 10.23 11.66 12.04
N ALA A 150 11.42 12.24 11.97
CA ALA A 150 12.03 12.93 13.11
C ALA A 150 11.22 14.15 13.56
N GLN A 151 10.48 14.77 12.65
CA GLN A 151 9.76 16.03 12.86
C GLN A 151 8.24 15.85 12.95
N SER A 152 7.71 14.70 12.54
CA SER A 152 6.27 14.41 12.51
C SER A 152 5.98 13.02 13.07
N ALA A 153 4.83 12.86 13.74
CA ALA A 153 4.40 11.55 14.24
C ALA A 153 4.03 10.60 13.08
N PHE A 154 3.34 11.13 12.08
CA PHE A 154 2.86 10.47 10.86
C PHE A 154 3.21 11.28 9.61
N LEU A 155 2.92 10.74 8.43
CA LEU A 155 3.38 11.35 7.18
C LEU A 155 2.75 12.72 6.88
N ALA A 156 1.50 12.93 7.28
CA ALA A 156 0.78 14.18 7.05
C ALA A 156 0.74 15.11 8.29
N GLY A 157 1.48 14.79 9.35
CA GLY A 157 1.54 15.57 10.58
C GLY A 157 1.42 14.71 11.83
N ASP A 158 0.55 15.12 12.76
CA ASP A 158 0.45 14.50 14.10
C ASP A 158 -0.49 13.29 14.15
N ASP A 159 -1.36 13.14 13.16
CA ASP A 159 -2.40 12.13 13.10
C ASP A 159 -2.19 11.17 11.92
N PHE A 160 -2.55 9.90 12.12
CA PHE A 160 -2.58 8.89 11.06
C PHE A 160 -3.57 9.30 9.96
N SER A 161 -3.15 9.14 8.70
CA SER A 161 -3.92 9.57 7.53
C SER A 161 -3.86 8.55 6.39
N MET A 162 -4.57 8.83 5.31
CA MET A 162 -4.52 8.05 4.07
C MET A 162 -3.12 7.93 3.46
N ALA A 163 -2.16 8.80 3.81
CA ALA A 163 -0.77 8.71 3.37
C ALA A 163 -0.02 7.53 3.99
N ASP A 164 -0.31 7.25 5.26
CA ASP A 164 0.37 6.23 6.05
C ASP A 164 0.03 4.81 5.57
N ILE A 165 -1.11 4.64 4.87
CA ILE A 165 -1.56 3.36 4.31
C ILE A 165 -0.61 2.85 3.20
N PRO A 166 -0.45 3.55 2.06
CA PRO A 166 0.43 3.07 0.99
C PRO A 166 1.90 2.98 1.43
N VAL A 167 2.39 3.94 2.20
CA VAL A 167 3.78 3.91 2.68
C VAL A 167 3.96 2.81 3.73
N GLY A 168 2.99 2.60 4.62
CA GLY A 168 3.02 1.51 5.61
C GLY A 168 3.07 0.13 4.95
N CYS A 169 2.27 -0.07 3.90
CA CYS A 169 2.35 -1.29 3.09
C CYS A 169 3.70 -1.46 2.39
N GLU A 170 4.32 -0.37 1.92
CA GLU A 170 5.63 -0.41 1.25
C GLU A 170 6.75 -0.74 2.24
N ILE A 171 6.75 -0.09 3.42
CA ILE A 171 7.74 -0.34 4.47
C ILE A 171 7.58 -1.73 5.07
N HIS A 172 6.35 -2.22 5.24
CA HIS A 172 6.11 -3.60 5.63
C HIS A 172 6.71 -4.59 4.62
N ARG A 173 6.53 -4.36 3.33
CA ARG A 173 7.20 -5.18 2.30
C ARG A 173 8.71 -5.08 2.43
N TRP A 174 9.25 -3.88 2.57
CA TRP A 174 10.69 -3.67 2.63
C TRP A 174 11.32 -4.41 3.82
N PHE A 175 10.77 -4.25 5.03
CA PHE A 175 11.24 -4.92 6.24
C PHE A 175 11.01 -6.43 6.27
N GLY A 176 10.09 -6.94 5.44
CA GLY A 176 9.90 -8.38 5.26
C GLY A 176 10.90 -9.02 4.28
N LEU A 177 11.76 -8.24 3.60
CA LEU A 177 12.78 -8.80 2.72
C LEU A 177 13.91 -9.42 3.55
N PRO A 178 14.51 -10.54 3.12
CA PRO A 178 15.67 -11.13 3.77
C PRO A 178 16.94 -10.33 3.45
N LEU A 179 16.99 -9.09 3.92
CA LEU A 179 18.09 -8.14 3.76
C LEU A 179 18.47 -7.56 5.12
N GLU A 180 19.67 -7.01 5.21
CA GLU A 180 20.01 -6.15 6.34
C GLU A 180 19.22 -4.85 6.27
N HIS A 181 18.67 -4.44 7.41
CA HIS A 181 17.93 -3.19 7.55
C HIS A 181 18.64 -2.31 8.59
N PRO A 182 19.53 -1.40 8.15
CA PRO A 182 20.16 -0.45 9.05
C PRO A 182 19.12 0.31 9.88
N PRO A 183 19.33 0.46 11.19
CA PRO A 183 18.32 1.03 12.09
C PRO A 183 18.03 2.48 11.73
N ARG A 184 16.74 2.81 11.72
CA ARG A 184 16.19 4.15 11.48
C ARG A 184 15.10 4.37 12.52
N GLN A 185 15.47 5.03 13.62
CA GLN A 185 14.67 5.01 14.85
C GLN A 185 13.29 5.64 14.65
N HIS A 186 13.17 6.70 13.86
CA HIS A 186 11.91 7.41 13.64
C HIS A 186 11.02 6.65 12.67
N LEU A 187 11.60 6.03 11.64
CA LEU A 187 10.92 5.11 10.74
C LEU A 187 10.39 3.88 11.50
N GLN A 188 11.22 3.26 12.36
CA GLN A 188 10.83 2.11 13.17
C GLN A 188 9.73 2.47 14.18
N ARG A 189 9.83 3.64 14.84
CA ARG A 189 8.79 4.17 15.74
C ARG A 189 7.46 4.34 15.00
N TRP A 190 7.48 5.03 13.86
CA TRP A 190 6.28 5.23 13.04
C TRP A 190 5.70 3.89 12.57
N TYR A 191 6.56 2.98 12.09
CA TYR A 191 6.11 1.68 11.60
C TYR A 191 5.48 0.82 12.69
N ALA A 192 6.03 0.86 13.92
CA ALA A 192 5.43 0.19 15.07
C ALA A 192 4.05 0.76 15.41
N ALA A 193 3.88 2.08 15.38
CA ALA A 193 2.59 2.73 15.58
C ALA A 193 1.57 2.36 14.49
N VAL A 194 2.02 2.27 13.23
CA VAL A 194 1.22 1.83 12.08
C VAL A 194 0.80 0.36 12.23
N GLN A 195 1.71 -0.54 12.57
CA GLN A 195 1.39 -1.95 12.80
C GLN A 195 0.45 -2.17 13.99
N ALA A 196 0.56 -1.36 15.04
CA ALA A 196 -0.29 -1.49 16.23
C ALA A 196 -1.77 -1.16 15.96
N ARG A 197 -2.10 -0.56 14.81
CA ARG A 197 -3.49 -0.25 14.45
C ARG A 197 -4.31 -1.53 14.28
N PRO A 198 -5.49 -1.67 14.93
CA PRO A 198 -6.30 -2.88 14.82
C PRO A 198 -6.68 -3.26 13.39
N ALA A 199 -6.94 -2.26 12.54
CA ALA A 199 -7.33 -2.46 11.15
C ALA A 199 -6.17 -2.93 10.24
N SER A 200 -4.92 -2.92 10.72
CA SER A 200 -3.78 -3.46 9.97
C SER A 200 -3.73 -5.00 9.97
N ARG A 201 -4.48 -5.65 10.88
CA ARG A 201 -4.56 -7.10 11.00
C ARG A 201 -5.16 -7.73 9.76
N GLY A 202 -4.59 -8.86 9.35
CA GLY A 202 -4.87 -9.48 8.06
C GLY A 202 -4.22 -8.77 6.87
N VAL A 203 -3.45 -7.69 7.09
CA VAL A 203 -2.77 -6.94 6.02
C VAL A 203 -1.27 -6.82 6.25
N LEU A 204 -0.86 -6.28 7.41
CA LEU A 204 0.54 -6.06 7.79
C LEU A 204 1.11 -7.18 8.67
N ASP A 205 0.34 -8.25 8.88
CA ASP A 205 0.76 -9.51 9.51
C ASP A 205 0.89 -10.65 8.49
N GLN A 206 0.64 -10.37 7.21
CA GLN A 206 0.71 -11.35 6.14
C GLN A 206 2.15 -11.47 5.62
N GLU A 207 2.64 -12.70 5.56
CA GLU A 207 3.93 -13.00 4.95
C GLU A 207 4.01 -12.45 3.52
N LEU A 208 5.24 -12.13 3.12
CA LEU A 208 5.52 -11.83 1.73
C LEU A 208 5.45 -13.13 0.95
N SER A 209 4.59 -13.14 -0.05
CA SER A 209 4.46 -14.23 -1.02
C SER A 209 4.67 -13.71 -2.40
#